data_AF-S8DK99-F1
#
_entry.id   AF-S8DK99-F1
#
_cell.length_a   1.000
_cell.length_b   1.000
_cell.length_c   1.000
_cell.angle_alpha   90.00
_cell.angle_beta   90.00
_cell.angle_gamma   90.00
#
_symmetry.space_group_name_H-M   'P 1'
#
loop_
_entity.id
_entity.type
_entity.pdbx_description
1 polymer ?
#
loop_
_entity_poly.entity_id
_entity_poly.type
_entity_poly.pdbx_seq_one_letter_code
_entity_poly.pdbx_strand_id
1 'polypeptide(L)'
;MGFRGNPYRFVAGDYKEIAAEAKEALARPIPLLSDHDIAPRVIPSVHRTLAEYGPKSFLWFGPKPGAIVADPEMIREILSKTSSFHKMSVPYGEMLAKGLAAAEDEDWARLRALINPAFHLDKLKAN
;
A
#
# COMPACT_ATOMS: atom_id res chain seq x y z
N MET A 1 -20.45 11.66 3.99
CA MET A 1 -19.60 10.85 4.88
C MET A 1 -18.20 10.86 4.30
N GLY A 2 -17.22 11.34 5.07
CA GLY A 2 -15.83 11.50 4.61
C GLY A 2 -14.90 10.49 5.27
N PHE A 3 -13.61 10.63 5.01
CA PHE A 3 -12.59 9.84 5.68
C PHE A 3 -12.47 10.24 7.16
N ARG A 4 -12.21 9.27 8.04
CA ARG A 4 -12.03 9.48 9.49
C ARG A 4 -10.65 9.03 9.96
N GLY A 5 -10.12 9.68 10.99
CA GLY A 5 -8.82 9.35 11.55
C GLY A 5 -8.49 10.22 12.75
N ASN A 6 -7.28 10.04 13.27
CA ASN A 6 -6.77 10.84 14.38
C ASN A 6 -6.80 12.35 14.05
N PRO A 7 -6.99 13.23 15.05
CA PRO A 7 -6.72 14.65 14.88
C PRO A 7 -5.24 14.88 14.58
N TYR A 8 -4.92 15.91 13.78
CA TYR A 8 -3.55 16.22 13.40
C TYR A 8 -2.70 16.61 14.63
N ARG A 9 -1.52 15.99 14.76
CA ARG A 9 -0.51 16.35 15.76
C ARG A 9 0.62 17.12 15.09
N PHE A 10 0.86 18.36 15.54
CA PHE A 10 1.76 19.31 14.88
C PHE A 10 3.15 18.70 14.59
N VAL A 11 3.58 18.84 13.33
CA VAL A 11 4.84 18.34 12.72
C VAL A 11 4.92 16.82 12.55
N ALA A 12 4.61 16.05 13.59
CA ALA A 12 4.86 14.61 13.59
C ALA A 12 3.71 13.78 12.98
N GLY A 13 2.47 14.28 13.00
CA GLY A 13 1.31 13.47 12.66
C GLY A 13 1.24 12.21 13.53
N ASP A 14 1.10 11.05 12.88
CA ASP A 14 1.02 9.74 13.53
C ASP A 14 2.36 8.99 13.54
N TYR A 15 3.47 9.59 13.09
CA TYR A 15 4.76 8.88 12.95
C TYR A 15 5.24 8.18 14.22
N LYS A 16 5.02 8.79 15.40
CA LYS A 16 5.42 8.19 16.68
C LYS A 16 4.64 6.92 16.99
N GLU A 17 3.34 6.93 16.72
CA GLU A 17 2.45 5.78 16.93
C GLU A 17 2.77 4.69 15.91
N ILE A 18 2.94 5.06 14.63
CA ILE A 18 3.33 4.13 13.57
C ILE A 18 4.64 3.42 13.92
N ALA A 19 5.65 4.15 14.39
CA ALA A 19 6.93 3.56 14.77
C ALA A 19 6.82 2.65 16.01
N ALA A 20 6.01 3.03 17.01
CA ALA A 20 5.80 2.23 18.21
C ALA A 20 5.06 0.92 17.90
N GLU A 21 3.98 0.99 17.12
CA GLU A 21 3.19 -0.16 16.68
C GLU A 21 4.02 -1.11 15.81
N ALA A 22 4.83 -0.56 14.88
CA ALA A 22 5.75 -1.36 14.08
C ALA A 22 6.79 -2.09 14.95
N LYS A 23 7.37 -1.41 15.94
CA LYS A 23 8.33 -2.02 16.88
C LYS A 23 7.68 -3.12 17.71
N GLU A 24 6.48 -2.88 18.20
CA GLU A 24 5.72 -3.87 18.99
C GLU A 24 5.37 -5.09 18.15
N ALA A 25 4.85 -4.89 16.93
CA ALA A 25 4.58 -5.96 15.98
C ALA A 25 5.84 -6.77 15.72
N LEU A 26 6.98 -6.11 15.48
CA LEU A 26 8.28 -6.75 15.22
C LEU A 26 8.83 -7.56 16.40
N ALA A 27 8.57 -7.13 17.63
CA ALA A 27 9.01 -7.81 18.84
C ALA A 27 8.26 -9.12 19.12
N ARG A 28 7.04 -9.27 18.59
CA ARG A 28 6.25 -10.50 18.76
C ARG A 28 6.77 -11.60 17.83
N PRO A 29 6.87 -12.86 18.31
CA PRO A 29 7.14 -14.01 17.45
C PRO A 29 6.15 -14.06 16.29
N ILE A 30 6.63 -14.49 15.11
CA ILE A 30 5.73 -14.76 13.99
C ILE A 30 4.80 -15.89 14.45
N PRO A 31 3.46 -15.68 14.43
CA PRO A 31 2.52 -16.74 14.81
C PRO A 31 2.80 -17.99 13.99
N LEU A 32 2.85 -19.14 14.66
CA LEU A 32 2.86 -20.43 13.96
C LEU A 32 1.51 -20.52 13.22
N LEU A 33 1.57 -20.41 11.89
CA LEU A 33 0.46 -20.13 10.99
C LEU A 33 -0.72 -21.12 11.13
N SER A 34 -1.64 -20.87 12.06
CA SER A 34 -3.02 -21.38 12.00
C SER A 34 -3.99 -20.36 11.39
N ASP A 35 -3.52 -19.12 11.25
CA ASP A 35 -4.23 -17.94 10.80
C ASP A 35 -3.42 -17.30 9.66
N HIS A 36 -4.07 -17.01 8.53
CA HIS A 36 -3.47 -16.36 7.36
C HIS A 36 -3.54 -14.82 7.42
N ASP A 37 -4.05 -14.24 8.51
CA ASP A 37 -4.07 -12.81 8.74
C ASP A 37 -2.71 -12.29 9.22
N ILE A 38 -1.96 -11.77 8.25
CA ILE A 38 -0.65 -11.15 8.49
C ILE A 38 -0.76 -9.63 8.71
N ALA A 39 -1.94 -9.03 8.50
CA ALA A 39 -2.08 -7.57 8.51
C ALA A 39 -1.70 -6.92 9.84
N PRO A 40 -2.06 -7.46 11.02
CA PRO A 40 -1.64 -6.93 12.32
C PRO A 40 -0.12 -6.90 12.51
N ARG A 41 0.62 -7.71 11.75
CA ARG A 41 2.08 -7.84 11.84
C ARG A 41 2.83 -7.00 10.82
N VAL A 42 2.33 -6.94 9.58
CA VAL A 42 2.99 -6.30 8.43
C VAL A 42 2.65 -4.81 8.33
N ILE A 43 1.40 -4.45 8.61
CA ILE A 43 0.89 -3.07 8.52
C ILE A 43 0.03 -2.72 9.75
N PRO A 44 0.58 -2.81 10.97
CA PRO A 44 -0.19 -2.69 12.22
C PRO A 44 -1.01 -1.40 12.31
N SER A 45 -0.46 -0.27 11.88
CA SER A 45 -1.13 1.03 11.92
C SER A 45 -2.33 1.13 10.99
N VAL A 46 -2.22 0.55 9.79
CA VAL A 46 -3.34 0.50 8.84
C VAL A 46 -4.42 -0.44 9.38
N HIS A 47 -4.02 -1.60 9.89
CA HIS A 47 -4.95 -2.57 10.49
C HIS A 47 -5.74 -1.94 11.67
N ARG A 48 -5.06 -1.30 12.63
CA ARG A 48 -5.72 -0.57 13.74
C ARG A 48 -6.67 0.50 13.20
N THR A 49 -6.20 1.34 12.28
CA THR A 49 -6.98 2.48 11.78
C THR A 49 -8.25 2.02 11.06
N LEU A 50 -8.18 0.93 10.30
CA LEU A 50 -9.34 0.31 9.67
C LEU A 50 -10.32 -0.24 10.71
N ALA A 51 -9.83 -0.91 11.76
CA ALA A 51 -10.67 -1.44 12.83
C ALA A 51 -11.37 -0.32 13.63
N GLU A 52 -10.70 0.81 13.84
CA GLU A 52 -11.21 1.92 14.65
C GLU A 52 -12.12 2.88 13.86
N TYR A 53 -11.71 3.28 12.66
CA TYR A 53 -12.38 4.33 11.88
C TYR A 53 -13.16 3.80 10.69
N GLY A 54 -12.99 2.53 10.34
CA GLY A 54 -13.66 1.86 9.23
C GLY A 54 -12.92 1.96 7.89
N PRO A 55 -13.55 1.47 6.80
CA PRO A 55 -12.91 1.26 5.50
C PRO A 55 -12.55 2.55 4.73
N LYS A 56 -13.01 3.71 5.19
CA LYS A 56 -12.67 5.03 4.64
C LYS A 56 -12.06 5.84 5.76
N SER A 57 -10.75 5.70 5.94
CA SER A 57 -10.01 6.28 7.06
C SER A 57 -8.68 6.91 6.63
N PHE A 58 -8.00 7.64 7.49
CA PHE A 58 -6.71 8.25 7.14
C PHE A 58 -5.73 8.21 8.30
N LEU A 59 -4.44 8.31 7.95
CA LEU A 59 -3.32 8.51 8.86
C LEU A 59 -2.57 9.80 8.51
N TRP A 60 -1.94 10.44 9.49
CA TRP A 60 -1.05 11.58 9.26
C TRP A 60 0.40 11.15 9.10
N PHE A 61 0.95 11.33 7.90
CA PHE A 61 2.38 11.20 7.60
C PHE A 61 3.06 12.56 7.74
N GLY A 62 3.42 12.90 8.98
CA GLY A 62 3.86 14.26 9.31
C GLY A 62 2.71 15.23 9.01
N PRO A 63 2.93 16.32 8.25
CA PRO A 63 1.87 17.27 7.92
C PRO A 63 0.91 16.79 6.81
N LYS A 64 1.15 15.64 6.17
CA LYS A 64 0.37 15.16 5.02
C LYS A 64 -0.56 14.01 5.43
N PRO A 65 -1.87 14.08 5.19
CA PRO A 65 -2.76 12.94 5.42
C PRO A 65 -2.62 11.93 4.28
N GLY A 66 -2.53 10.65 4.61
CA GLY A 66 -2.65 9.53 3.68
C GLY A 66 -3.98 8.83 3.86
N ALA A 67 -4.78 8.81 2.79
CA ALA A 67 -6.07 8.13 2.78
C ALA A 67 -5.89 6.60 2.71
N ILE A 68 -6.69 5.90 3.50
CA ILE A 68 -6.81 4.44 3.55
C ILE A 68 -8.20 4.10 3.01
N VAL A 69 -8.21 3.30 1.95
CA VAL A 69 -9.42 2.84 1.27
C VAL A 69 -9.45 1.31 1.30
N ALA A 70 -10.44 0.75 1.99
CA ALA A 70 -10.75 -0.68 2.01
C ALA A 70 -12.14 -0.97 1.41
N ASP A 71 -12.69 -0.02 0.66
CA ASP A 71 -13.95 -0.13 -0.08
C ASP A 71 -13.66 -0.67 -1.50
N PRO A 72 -14.19 -1.84 -1.88
CA PRO A 72 -13.83 -2.48 -3.15
C PRO A 72 -14.16 -1.66 -4.40
N GLU A 73 -15.27 -0.92 -4.39
CA GLU A 73 -15.69 -0.09 -5.52
C GLU A 73 -14.73 1.09 -5.71
N MET A 74 -14.38 1.74 -4.60
CA MET A 74 -13.43 2.85 -4.61
C MET A 74 -12.00 2.39 -4.95
N ILE A 75 -11.57 1.22 -4.48
CA ILE A 75 -10.29 0.62 -4.87
C ILE A 75 -10.26 0.41 -6.39
N ARG A 76 -11.32 -0.17 -6.96
CA ARG A 76 -11.41 -0.39 -8.41
C ARG A 76 -11.36 0.93 -9.18
N GLU A 77 -12.07 1.94 -8.71
CA GLU A 77 -12.07 3.27 -9.33
C GLU A 77 -10.66 3.89 -9.31
N ILE A 78 -9.99 3.92 -8.16
CA ILE A 78 -8.64 4.46 -8.00
C ILE A 78 -7.65 3.74 -8.92
N LEU A 79 -7.66 2.39 -8.91
CA LEU A 79 -6.76 1.58 -9.72
C LEU A 79 -7.03 1.67 -11.23
N SER A 80 -8.23 2.09 -11.64
CA SER A 80 -8.56 2.32 -13.05
C SER A 80 -8.08 3.69 -13.58
N LYS A 81 -7.82 4.66 -12.68
CA LYS A 81 -7.47 6.04 -13.02
C LYS A 81 -5.97 6.29 -12.83
N THR A 82 -5.14 5.50 -13.51
CA THR A 82 -3.66 5.52 -13.36
C THR A 82 -3.04 6.88 -13.69
N SER A 83 -3.66 7.70 -14.54
CA SER A 83 -3.20 9.06 -14.84
C SER A 83 -3.46 10.08 -13.72
N SER A 84 -4.39 9.78 -12.81
CA SER A 84 -4.73 10.64 -11.66
C SER A 84 -4.09 10.14 -10.37
N PHE A 85 -3.89 8.83 -10.25
CA PHE A 85 -3.29 8.18 -9.09
C PHE A 85 -2.01 7.44 -9.50
N HIS A 86 -0.87 8.07 -9.21
CA HIS A 86 0.44 7.48 -9.39
C HIS A 86 0.80 6.64 -8.15
N LYS A 87 1.68 5.66 -8.33
CA LYS A 87 2.23 4.87 -7.22
C LYS A 87 2.94 5.79 -6.24
N MET A 88 2.97 5.35 -4.99
CA MET A 88 3.65 6.07 -3.93
C MET A 88 5.14 6.18 -4.25
N SER A 89 5.63 7.41 -4.45
CA SER A 89 7.06 7.68 -4.51
C SER A 89 7.64 7.55 -3.10
N VAL A 90 8.43 6.51 -2.87
CA VAL A 90 9.23 6.37 -1.66
C VAL A 90 10.57 7.08 -1.87
N PRO A 91 11.12 7.78 -0.86
CA PRO A 91 12.46 8.35 -0.97
C PRO A 91 13.46 7.28 -1.43
N TYR A 92 14.22 7.56 -2.49
CA TYR A 92 15.15 6.63 -3.13
C TYR A 92 14.52 5.40 -3.80
N GLY A 93 13.19 5.30 -3.91
CA GLY A 93 12.49 4.16 -4.49
C GLY A 93 12.90 3.85 -5.92
N GLU A 94 12.97 4.88 -6.77
CA GLU A 94 13.40 4.76 -8.16
C GLU A 94 14.90 4.42 -8.30
N MET A 95 15.70 4.72 -7.28
CA MET A 95 17.11 4.33 -7.23
C MET A 95 17.29 2.89 -6.78
N LEU A 96 16.45 2.41 -5.86
CA LEU A 96 16.52 1.08 -5.25
C LEU A 96 15.79 0.01 -6.06
N ALA A 97 14.76 0.39 -6.82
CA ALA A 97 13.98 -0.51 -7.66
C ALA A 97 13.68 0.14 -9.02
N LYS A 98 14.08 -0.55 -10.09
CA LYS A 98 13.77 -0.21 -11.48
C LYS A 98 12.90 -1.31 -12.11
N GLY A 99 12.24 -0.98 -13.21
CA GLY A 99 11.45 -1.93 -13.99
C GLY A 99 9.95 -1.73 -13.87
N LEU A 100 9.16 -2.70 -14.34
CA LEU A 100 7.71 -2.54 -14.55
C LEU A 100 6.95 -2.15 -13.27
N ALA A 101 7.38 -2.63 -12.11
CA ALA A 101 6.75 -2.30 -10.83
C ALA A 101 6.89 -0.79 -10.49
N ALA A 102 8.01 -0.17 -10.84
CA ALA A 102 8.31 1.24 -10.56
C ALA A 102 7.93 2.19 -11.72
N ALA A 103 7.83 1.68 -12.95
CA ALA A 103 7.48 2.49 -14.12
C ALA A 103 6.03 2.98 -14.07
N GLU A 104 5.78 4.16 -14.64
CA GLU A 104 4.46 4.78 -14.80
C GLU A 104 4.19 5.12 -16.27
N ASP A 105 2.93 5.39 -16.59
CA ASP A 105 2.47 5.92 -17.88
C ASP A 105 3.09 5.20 -19.10
N GLU A 106 3.74 5.96 -20.00
CA GLU A 106 4.33 5.44 -21.24
C GLU A 106 5.45 4.43 -20.98
N ASP A 107 6.26 4.65 -19.94
CA ASP A 107 7.32 3.72 -19.57
C ASP A 107 6.76 2.39 -19.08
N TRP A 108 5.68 2.44 -18.30
CA TRP A 108 4.96 1.24 -17.89
C TRP A 108 4.37 0.52 -19.10
N ALA A 109 3.70 1.24 -20.00
CA ALA A 109 3.10 0.66 -21.21
C ALA A 109 4.15 -0.04 -22.09
N ARG A 110 5.31 0.59 -22.29
CA ARG A 110 6.44 0.03 -23.03
C ARG A 110 6.97 -1.25 -22.38
N LEU A 111 7.28 -1.21 -21.08
CA LEU A 111 7.80 -2.38 -20.37
C LEU A 111 6.77 -3.52 -20.31
N ARG A 112 5.49 -3.20 -20.15
CA ARG A 112 4.38 -4.15 -20.15
C ARG A 112 4.28 -4.86 -21.50
N ALA A 113 4.31 -4.11 -22.60
CA ALA A 113 4.25 -4.65 -23.96
C ALA A 113 5.44 -5.58 -24.25
N LEU A 114 6.64 -5.23 -23.76
CA LEU A 114 7.83 -6.04 -23.93
C LEU A 114 7.74 -7.41 -23.23
N ILE A 115 7.21 -7.45 -22.00
CA ILE A 115 7.17 -8.70 -21.21
C ILE A 115 5.94 -9.56 -21.48
N ASN A 116 4.83 -8.98 -21.93
CA ASN A 116 3.55 -9.68 -22.11
C ASN A 116 3.65 -10.98 -22.94
N PRO A 117 4.45 -11.05 -24.03
CA PRO A 117 4.57 -12.29 -24.82
C PRO A 117 5.03 -13.50 -24.00
N ALA A 118 5.83 -13.31 -22.94
CA ALA A 118 6.28 -14.41 -22.08
C ALA A 118 5.14 -14.99 -21.21
N PHE A 119 4.04 -14.25 -21.04
CA PHE A 119 2.88 -14.64 -20.26
C PHE A 119 1.69 -15.07 -21.12
N HIS A 120 1.89 -15.32 -22.42
CA HIS A 120 0.83 -15.89 -23.26
C HIS A 120 0.57 -17.35 -22.88
N LEU A 121 -0.69 -17.80 -23.00
CA LEU A 121 -1.13 -19.14 -22.56
C LEU A 121 -0.36 -20.28 -23.23
N ASP A 122 0.09 -20.11 -24.46
CA ASP A 122 0.93 -21.08 -25.19
C ASP A 122 2.35 -21.21 -24.60
N LYS A 123 2.85 -20.17 -23.92
CA LYS A 123 4.15 -20.15 -23.24
C LYS A 123 4.07 -20.57 -21.78
N LEU A 124 2.91 -20.39 -21.14
CA LEU A 124 2.69 -20.75 -19.73
C LEU A 124 2.41 -22.24 -19.50
N LYS A 125 2.00 -22.96 -20.53
CA LYS A 125 1.90 -24.42 -20.47
C LYS A 125 3.31 -24.97 -20.42
N ALA A 126 3.77 -25.31 -19.22
CA ALA A 126 4.90 -26.22 -19.06
C ALA A 126 4.51 -27.54 -19.76
N ASN A 127 5.33 -27.99 -20.70
CA ASN A 127 5.23 -29.35 -21.23
C ASN A 127 5.38 -30.36 -20.09
#